data_AF-A0A7V8WXG8-F1
#
_entry.id   AF-A0A7V8WXG8-F1
#
_cell.length_a   1.000
_cell.length_b   1.000
_cell.length_c   1.000
_cell.angle_alpha   90.00
_cell.angle_beta   90.00
_cell.angle_gamma   90.00
#
_symmetry.space_group_name_H-M   'P 1'
#
loop_
_entity.id
_entity.type
_entity.pdbx_description
1 polymer ?
#
loop_
_entity_poly.entity_id
_entity_poly.type
_entity_poly.pdbx_seq_one_letter_code
_entity_poly.pdbx_strand_id
1 'polypeptide(L)'
;MRSVDVRTRTGADVRAVDTGAFFEDELPALLASRSAVAVPGARALKVRPFAFDVEGRAWTLALADDDTLTVRPGLDDAAAIAKLDAVGLHDLVNDLRTPMGFFTGGDLDMPLGRLEHFLDWWVVLRSVLDDRPAHTPGAVDLREPDGEPLDLGRSFTLDDDPEAISHFLAEAGFLHLTGVFDETEMAAVSAEMDAAVPGYAQGDGRSWWAKTHDGVDRLVRMQRFQVESPTAASILADERL
;
A
#
# COMPACT_ATOMS: atom_id res chain seq x y z
N MET A 1 -13.32 8.06 -17.82
CA MET A 1 -12.07 7.33 -17.56
C MET A 1 -12.06 6.95 -16.09
N ARG A 2 -12.25 5.67 -15.76
CA ARG A 2 -12.08 5.16 -14.39
C ARG A 2 -10.59 4.84 -14.23
N SER A 3 -9.89 5.61 -13.40
CA SER A 3 -8.46 5.37 -13.11
C SER A 3 -8.36 4.53 -11.84
N VAL A 4 -7.56 3.47 -11.89
CA VAL A 4 -7.16 2.70 -10.69
C VAL A 4 -6.06 3.43 -9.93
N ASP A 5 -5.33 4.33 -10.59
CA ASP A 5 -4.32 5.19 -9.97
C ASP A 5 -4.98 6.46 -9.44
N VAL A 6 -5.12 6.50 -8.13
CA VAL A 6 -5.62 7.65 -7.34
C VAL A 6 -4.56 8.13 -6.34
N ARG A 7 -3.30 7.73 -6.51
CA ARG A 7 -2.23 7.93 -5.50
C ARG A 7 -0.91 8.43 -6.08
N THR A 8 -0.88 8.94 -7.31
CA THR A 8 0.34 9.52 -7.85
C THR A 8 0.73 10.76 -7.05
N ARG A 9 1.66 10.60 -6.10
CA ARG A 9 2.42 11.69 -5.49
C ARG A 9 3.76 11.79 -6.18
N THR A 10 4.20 13.01 -6.39
CA THR A 10 5.47 13.34 -7.01
C THR A 10 6.29 14.22 -6.07
N GLY A 11 7.56 14.42 -6.39
CA GLY A 11 8.37 15.39 -5.66
C GLY A 11 7.81 16.82 -5.69
N ALA A 12 6.94 17.16 -6.65
CA ALA A 12 6.29 18.47 -6.72
C ALA A 12 5.20 18.67 -5.66
N ASP A 13 4.71 17.58 -5.05
CA ASP A 13 3.67 17.63 -4.02
C ASP A 13 4.27 17.82 -2.61
N VAL A 14 5.60 17.74 -2.48
CA VAL A 14 6.31 17.92 -1.21
C VAL A 14 6.32 19.39 -0.82
N ARG A 15 5.86 19.69 0.39
CA ARG A 15 5.82 21.04 0.95
C ARG A 15 6.66 21.18 2.21
N ALA A 16 7.09 22.40 2.49
CA ALA A 16 7.66 22.73 3.79
C ALA A 16 6.64 22.47 4.92
N VAL A 17 7.13 21.99 6.05
CA VAL A 17 6.34 21.71 7.25
C VAL A 17 7.05 22.39 8.41
N ASP A 18 6.38 23.36 9.02
CA ASP A 18 6.80 23.94 10.30
C ASP A 18 6.08 23.21 11.44
N THR A 19 6.82 22.79 12.46
CA THR A 19 6.31 21.99 13.56
C THR A 19 5.19 22.70 14.32
N GLY A 20 5.36 23.99 14.63
CA GLY A 20 4.38 24.77 15.38
C GLY A 20 3.12 24.97 14.56
N ALA A 21 3.27 25.51 13.35
CA ALA A 21 2.14 25.77 12.46
C ALA A 21 1.36 24.47 12.14
N PHE A 22 2.05 23.33 12.00
CA PHE A 22 1.38 22.05 11.73
C PHE A 22 0.49 21.62 12.90
N PHE A 23 1.01 21.54 14.13
CA PHE A 23 0.25 21.02 15.26
C PHE A 23 -0.70 22.04 15.91
N GLU A 24 -0.41 23.33 15.80
CA GLU A 24 -1.17 24.40 16.47
C GLU A 24 -2.27 24.98 15.57
N ASP A 25 -2.09 24.97 14.24
CA ASP A 25 -3.02 25.57 13.29
C ASP A 25 -3.56 24.56 12.27
N GLU A 26 -2.67 23.93 11.49
CA GLU A 26 -3.05 23.16 10.31
C GLU A 26 -3.81 21.88 10.68
N LEU A 27 -3.20 21.00 11.47
CA LEU A 27 -3.79 19.73 11.87
C LEU A 27 -5.10 19.92 12.65
N PRO A 28 -5.20 20.81 13.65
CA PRO A 28 -6.47 21.11 14.30
C PRO A 28 -7.58 21.56 13.32
N ALA A 29 -7.26 22.43 12.36
CA ALA A 29 -8.22 22.89 11.36
C ALA A 29 -8.68 21.75 10.43
N LEU A 30 -7.75 20.88 10.03
CA LEU A 30 -8.06 19.71 9.21
C LEU A 30 -8.91 18.69 9.99
N LEU A 31 -8.60 18.42 11.25
CA LEU A 31 -9.40 17.52 12.09
C LEU A 31 -10.82 18.05 12.28
N ALA A 32 -10.98 19.36 12.49
CA ALA A 32 -12.30 19.97 12.62
C ALA A 32 -13.13 19.88 11.33
N SER A 33 -12.51 20.09 10.17
CA SER A 33 -13.19 20.09 8.88
C SER A 33 -13.39 18.69 8.27
N ARG A 34 -12.56 17.71 8.63
CA ARG A 34 -12.53 16.36 8.02
C ARG A 34 -12.78 15.23 9.03
N SER A 35 -13.30 15.54 10.22
CA SER A 35 -13.61 14.56 11.27
C SER A 35 -14.45 13.39 10.74
N ALA A 36 -15.49 13.68 9.96
CA ALA A 36 -16.37 12.66 9.38
C ALA A 36 -15.63 11.62 8.51
N VAL A 37 -14.51 12.01 7.87
CA VAL A 37 -13.69 11.12 7.03
C VAL A 37 -12.80 10.21 7.88
N ALA A 38 -12.32 10.71 9.02
CA ALA A 38 -11.30 10.04 9.83
C ALA A 38 -11.85 9.23 11.00
N VAL A 39 -12.98 9.65 11.60
CA VAL A 39 -13.59 9.02 12.77
C VAL A 39 -13.91 7.53 12.58
N PRO A 40 -14.49 7.08 11.44
CA PRO A 40 -14.77 5.65 11.25
C PRO A 40 -13.50 4.80 11.34
N GLY A 41 -12.40 5.25 10.72
CA GLY A 41 -11.10 4.59 10.78
C GLY A 41 -10.52 4.59 12.20
N ALA A 42 -10.54 5.74 12.87
CA ALA A 42 -10.08 5.89 14.24
C ALA A 42 -10.81 4.93 15.21
N ARG A 43 -12.14 4.78 15.06
CA ARG A 43 -12.94 3.82 15.83
C ARG A 43 -12.62 2.38 15.50
N ALA A 44 -12.51 2.03 14.21
CA ALA A 44 -12.20 0.66 13.79
C ALA A 44 -10.83 0.20 14.32
N LEU A 45 -9.85 1.11 14.32
CA LEU A 45 -8.51 0.87 14.84
C LEU A 45 -8.42 0.99 16.37
N LYS A 46 -9.46 1.51 17.04
CA LYS A 46 -9.51 1.75 18.49
C LYS A 46 -8.32 2.59 18.96
N VAL A 47 -8.05 3.69 18.24
CA VAL A 47 -6.91 4.55 18.55
C VAL A 47 -6.95 5.02 20.00
N ARG A 48 -5.80 4.96 20.66
CA ARG A 48 -5.59 5.50 22.00
C ARG A 48 -4.82 6.80 21.90
N PRO A 49 -4.87 7.71 22.90
CA PRO A 49 -4.14 8.96 22.81
C PRO A 49 -2.66 8.74 22.47
N PHE A 50 -2.16 9.47 21.47
CA PHE A 50 -0.82 9.29 20.92
C PHE A 50 -0.14 10.63 20.80
N ALA A 51 1.06 10.74 21.34
CA ALA A 51 1.81 11.98 21.30
C ALA A 51 2.96 11.94 20.31
N PHE A 52 3.19 13.09 19.68
CA PHE A 52 4.46 13.41 19.03
C PHE A 52 5.26 14.31 19.96
N ASP A 53 6.53 13.96 20.17
CA ASP A 53 7.54 14.84 20.75
C ASP A 53 8.52 15.21 19.64
N VAL A 54 8.43 16.45 19.17
CA VAL A 54 9.27 16.98 18.09
C VAL A 54 10.22 18.01 18.67
N GLU A 55 11.49 17.62 18.77
CA GLU A 55 12.57 18.45 19.32
C GLU A 55 12.23 19.05 20.71
N GLY A 56 11.55 18.28 21.57
CA GLY A 56 11.18 18.67 22.94
C GLY A 56 9.87 19.44 23.05
N ARG A 57 9.18 19.72 21.93
CA ARG A 57 7.80 20.22 21.91
C ARG A 57 6.85 19.06 21.68
N ALA A 58 5.80 18.97 22.49
CA ALA A 58 4.92 17.81 22.47
C ALA A 58 3.47 18.18 22.17
N TRP A 59 2.79 17.29 21.45
CA TRP A 59 1.35 17.36 21.19
C TRP A 59 0.73 15.97 21.23
N THR A 60 -0.38 15.83 21.91
CA THR A 60 -1.14 14.57 22.04
C THR A 60 -2.40 14.63 21.20
N LEU A 61 -2.56 13.63 20.33
CA LEU A 61 -3.73 13.40 19.51
C LEU A 61 -4.67 12.45 20.24
N ALA A 62 -5.98 12.70 20.20
CA ALA A 62 -6.97 11.84 20.81
C ALA A 62 -8.30 11.85 20.05
N LEU A 63 -9.01 10.72 20.08
CA LEU A 63 -10.43 10.63 19.77
C LEU A 63 -11.20 10.71 21.09
N ALA A 64 -12.04 11.74 21.24
CA ALA A 64 -12.92 11.89 22.40
C ALA A 64 -14.18 11.00 22.26
N ASP A 65 -14.88 10.79 23.38
CA ASP A 65 -16.09 9.96 23.43
C ASP A 65 -17.24 10.50 22.55
N ASP A 66 -17.23 11.81 22.25
CA ASP A 66 -18.19 12.49 21.38
C ASP A 66 -17.78 12.50 19.90
N ASP A 67 -16.82 11.67 19.51
CA ASP A 67 -16.24 11.57 18.17
C ASP A 67 -15.43 12.78 17.70
N THR A 68 -15.05 13.67 18.61
CA THR A 68 -14.15 14.76 18.29
C THR A 68 -12.70 14.27 18.25
N LEU A 69 -12.03 14.40 17.12
CA LEU A 69 -10.58 14.27 17.03
C LEU A 69 -9.92 15.58 17.46
N THR A 70 -8.94 15.48 18.36
CA THR A 70 -8.29 16.65 18.97
C THR A 70 -6.77 16.54 18.92
N VAL A 71 -6.12 17.70 18.93
CA VAL A 71 -4.69 17.86 19.21
C VAL A 71 -4.60 18.76 20.43
N ARG A 72 -3.84 18.33 21.44
CA ARG A 72 -3.60 19.11 22.67
C ARG A 72 -2.11 19.26 22.91
N PRO A 73 -1.62 20.42 23.36
CA PRO A 73 -0.22 20.56 23.74
C PRO A 73 0.13 19.64 24.92
N GLY A 74 1.37 19.14 24.95
CA GLY A 74 1.90 18.28 26.00
C GLY A 74 1.77 16.78 25.72
N LEU A 75 2.21 16.00 26.71
CA LEU A 75 2.23 14.52 26.70
C LEU A 75 1.13 13.91 27.57
N ASP A 76 0.23 14.73 28.10
CA ASP A 76 -0.75 14.31 29.09
C ASP A 76 -1.71 13.25 28.49
N ASP A 77 -1.95 12.19 29.27
CA ASP A 77 -2.77 11.02 28.92
C ASP A 77 -2.30 10.20 27.70
N ALA A 78 -1.11 10.50 27.15
CA ALA A 78 -0.57 9.75 26.01
C ALA A 78 -0.35 8.27 26.38
N ALA A 79 -0.95 7.37 25.60
CA ALA A 79 -0.73 5.92 25.70
C ALA A 79 0.51 5.46 24.93
N ALA A 80 1.02 6.31 24.03
CA ALA A 80 2.23 6.11 23.25
C ALA A 80 2.82 7.47 22.84
N ILE A 81 4.15 7.51 22.67
CA ILE A 81 4.89 8.70 22.28
C ILE A 81 5.85 8.30 21.16
N ALA A 82 5.85 9.04 20.04
CA ALA A 82 6.91 8.98 19.04
C ALA A 82 7.73 10.26 19.07
N LYS A 83 9.06 10.09 19.14
CA LYS A 83 10.01 11.18 19.06
C LYS A 83 10.49 11.36 17.63
N LEU A 84 10.43 12.59 17.14
CA LEU A 84 10.89 12.96 15.80
C LEU A 84 11.74 14.23 15.90
N ASP A 85 12.64 14.42 14.93
CA ASP A 85 13.18 15.74 14.63
C ASP A 85 12.27 16.45 13.61
N ALA A 86 12.60 17.70 13.26
CA ALA A 86 11.83 18.46 12.27
C ALA A 86 11.77 17.76 10.89
N VAL A 87 12.83 17.04 10.50
CA VAL A 87 12.91 16.31 9.23
C VAL A 87 11.98 15.09 9.25
N GLY A 88 11.98 14.32 10.33
CA GLY A 88 11.09 13.18 10.51
C GLY A 88 9.62 13.59 10.50
N LEU A 89 9.27 14.72 11.13
CA LEU A 89 7.92 15.27 11.02
C LEU A 89 7.59 15.67 9.57
N HIS A 90 8.49 16.40 8.90
CA HIS A 90 8.33 16.79 7.51
C HIS A 90 8.08 15.58 6.61
N ASP A 91 8.89 14.53 6.76
CA ASP A 91 8.79 13.30 5.98
C ASP A 91 7.48 12.57 6.26
N LEU A 92 7.04 12.49 7.52
CA LEU A 92 5.79 11.86 7.91
C LEU A 92 4.57 12.59 7.33
N VAL A 93 4.57 13.93 7.38
CA VAL A 93 3.46 14.75 6.89
C VAL A 93 3.33 14.68 5.37
N ASN A 94 4.47 14.69 4.66
CA ASN A 94 4.52 14.55 3.19
C ASN A 94 4.45 13.09 2.70
N ASP A 95 4.30 12.11 3.60
CA ASP A 95 4.29 10.68 3.31
C ASP A 95 5.56 10.18 2.57
N LEU A 96 6.70 10.84 2.83
CA LEU A 96 8.03 10.42 2.37
C LEU A 96 8.58 9.28 3.23
N ARG A 97 8.20 9.24 4.50
CA ARG A 97 8.51 8.14 5.43
C ARG A 97 7.27 7.73 6.21
N THR A 98 6.99 6.43 6.20
CA THR A 98 5.93 5.81 7.02
C THR A 98 6.51 5.38 8.37
N PRO A 99 5.68 5.07 9.39
CA PRO A 99 6.15 4.48 10.65
C PRO A 99 7.01 3.22 10.44
N MET A 100 6.66 2.39 9.45
CA MET A 100 7.49 1.24 9.06
C MET A 100 8.85 1.69 8.51
N GLY A 101 8.91 2.77 7.74
CA GLY A 101 10.16 3.34 7.25
C GLY A 101 11.10 3.83 8.36
N PHE A 102 10.55 4.40 9.44
CA PHE A 102 11.32 4.70 10.65
C PHE A 102 11.78 3.41 11.37
N PHE A 103 10.89 2.43 11.49
CA PHE A 103 11.22 1.16 12.14
C PHE A 103 12.33 0.39 11.42
N THR A 104 12.20 0.18 10.11
CA THR A 104 13.18 -0.56 9.30
C THR A 104 14.47 0.22 9.10
N GLY A 105 14.43 1.55 9.20
CA GLY A 105 15.61 2.42 9.19
C GLY A 105 16.44 2.32 10.48
N GLY A 106 15.87 1.77 11.56
CA GLY A 106 16.53 1.62 12.85
C GLY A 106 16.61 2.92 13.67
N ASP A 107 15.89 3.96 13.26
CA ASP A 107 15.87 5.29 13.87
C ASP A 107 14.52 5.66 14.51
N LEU A 108 13.59 4.70 14.61
CA LEU A 108 12.35 4.89 15.36
C LEU A 108 12.62 5.01 16.87
N ASP A 109 12.33 6.18 17.45
CA ASP A 109 12.34 6.42 18.89
C ASP A 109 10.90 6.52 19.42
N MET A 110 10.49 5.52 20.21
CA MET A 110 9.18 5.50 20.89
C MET A 110 9.38 5.19 22.37
N PRO A 111 9.59 6.21 23.24
CA PRO A 111 9.86 6.00 24.66
C PRO A 111 8.65 5.43 25.42
N LEU A 112 7.45 5.48 24.82
CA LEU A 112 6.23 4.89 25.35
C LEU A 112 5.41 4.25 24.23
N GLY A 113 4.82 3.09 24.51
CA GLY A 113 3.92 2.41 23.59
C GLY A 113 4.62 1.40 22.68
N ARG A 114 3.98 1.08 21.55
CA ARG A 114 4.46 0.14 20.54
C ARG A 114 4.21 0.70 19.15
N LEU A 115 4.92 0.18 18.16
CA LEU A 115 4.83 0.58 16.75
C LEU A 115 3.39 0.59 16.23
N GLU A 116 2.54 -0.34 16.67
CA GLU A 116 1.15 -0.42 16.21
C GLU A 116 0.36 0.84 16.53
N HIS A 117 0.60 1.49 17.68
CA HIS A 117 -0.08 2.76 17.97
C HIS A 117 0.29 3.86 16.98
N PHE A 118 1.53 3.87 16.50
CA PHE A 118 1.96 4.83 15.49
C PHE A 118 1.38 4.47 14.13
N LEU A 119 1.31 3.18 13.78
CA LEU A 119 0.66 2.72 12.54
C LEU A 119 -0.83 3.08 12.52
N ASP A 120 -1.54 2.86 13.63
CA ASP A 120 -2.97 3.17 13.75
C ASP A 120 -3.23 4.67 13.56
N TRP A 121 -2.46 5.53 14.26
CA TRP A 121 -2.58 6.98 14.09
C TRP A 121 -2.08 7.48 12.74
N TRP A 122 -1.09 6.84 12.13
CA TRP A 122 -0.64 7.19 10.78
C TRP A 122 -1.77 6.99 9.77
N VAL A 123 -2.56 5.91 9.87
CA VAL A 123 -3.75 5.71 9.02
C VAL A 123 -4.77 6.84 9.22
N VAL A 124 -5.06 7.23 10.47
CA VAL A 124 -5.98 8.34 10.77
C VAL A 124 -5.44 9.68 10.23
N LEU A 125 -4.15 9.95 10.41
CA LEU A 125 -3.50 11.15 9.91
C LEU A 125 -3.51 11.21 8.39
N ARG A 126 -3.22 10.09 7.69
CA ARG A 126 -3.36 10.02 6.24
C ARG A 126 -4.78 10.33 5.81
N SER A 127 -5.79 9.82 6.52
CA SER A 127 -7.18 10.14 6.19
C SER A 127 -7.51 11.62 6.26
N VAL A 128 -6.98 12.29 7.27
CA VAL A 128 -7.21 13.72 7.49
C VAL A 128 -6.42 14.55 6.49
N LEU A 129 -5.14 14.24 6.27
CA LEU A 129 -4.25 15.01 5.42
C LEU A 129 -4.60 14.86 3.93
N ASP A 130 -4.98 13.65 3.53
CA ASP A 130 -5.31 13.31 2.14
C ASP A 130 -6.80 13.45 1.81
N ASP A 131 -7.63 13.83 2.79
CA ASP A 131 -9.09 13.92 2.68
C ASP A 131 -9.72 12.62 2.13
N ARG A 132 -9.23 11.49 2.64
CA ARG A 132 -9.60 10.16 2.15
C ARG A 132 -9.92 9.21 3.30
N PRO A 133 -11.09 8.57 3.32
CA PRO A 133 -11.44 7.68 4.42
C PRO A 133 -10.47 6.50 4.49
N ALA A 134 -10.08 6.15 5.73
CA ALA A 134 -9.42 4.88 5.99
C ALA A 134 -10.38 3.75 5.62
N HIS A 135 -9.84 2.64 5.13
CA HIS A 135 -10.66 1.47 4.91
C HIS A 135 -11.24 0.98 6.24
N THR A 136 -12.54 0.72 6.26
CA THR A 136 -13.23 0.04 7.36
C THR A 136 -13.99 -1.15 6.80
N PRO A 137 -14.22 -2.23 7.59
CA PRO A 137 -14.97 -3.38 7.12
C PRO A 137 -16.33 -2.97 6.56
N GLY A 138 -16.63 -3.38 5.32
CA GLY A 138 -17.86 -3.02 4.62
C GLY A 138 -17.85 -1.65 3.92
N ALA A 139 -16.73 -0.92 3.93
CA ALA A 139 -16.62 0.38 3.24
C ALA A 139 -16.42 0.27 1.72
N VAL A 140 -16.24 -0.94 1.19
CA VAL A 140 -16.02 -1.19 -0.23
C VAL A 140 -17.11 -2.11 -0.72
N ASP A 141 -17.92 -1.59 -1.64
CA ASP A 141 -18.84 -2.37 -2.45
C ASP A 141 -18.24 -2.47 -3.85
N LEU A 142 -18.24 -3.67 -4.42
CA LEU A 142 -17.85 -3.92 -5.80
C LEU A 142 -19.13 -4.28 -6.55
N ARG A 143 -19.47 -3.52 -7.60
CA ARG A 143 -20.80 -3.61 -8.21
C ARG A 143 -20.75 -3.79 -9.71
N GLU A 144 -21.71 -4.55 -10.23
CA GLU A 144 -22.04 -4.60 -11.65
C GLU A 144 -22.68 -3.26 -12.10
N PRO A 145 -22.77 -2.99 -13.42
CA PRO A 145 -23.41 -1.77 -13.93
C PRO A 145 -24.88 -1.60 -13.53
N ASP A 146 -25.58 -2.70 -13.24
CA ASP A 146 -26.97 -2.71 -12.76
C ASP A 146 -27.09 -2.55 -11.23
N GLY A 147 -25.96 -2.51 -10.51
CA GLY A 147 -25.88 -2.30 -9.07
C GLY A 147 -25.83 -3.58 -8.23
N GLU A 148 -25.96 -4.76 -8.84
CA GLU A 148 -25.79 -6.04 -8.16
C GLU A 148 -24.32 -6.24 -7.72
N PRO A 149 -24.04 -7.12 -6.73
CA PRO A 149 -22.67 -7.43 -6.33
C PRO A 149 -21.85 -8.01 -7.48
N LEU A 150 -20.61 -7.54 -7.65
CA LEU A 150 -19.68 -8.02 -8.67
C LEU A 150 -19.28 -9.49 -8.44
N ASP A 151 -19.35 -10.34 -9.48
CA ASP A 151 -18.87 -11.72 -9.42
C ASP A 151 -17.34 -11.79 -9.57
N LEU A 152 -16.61 -11.82 -8.45
CA LEU A 152 -15.15 -11.91 -8.45
C LEU A 152 -14.58 -13.21 -9.04
N GLY A 153 -15.40 -14.24 -9.27
CA GLY A 153 -15.01 -15.47 -9.95
C GLY A 153 -15.05 -15.36 -11.48
N ARG A 154 -15.58 -14.26 -12.01
CA ARG A 154 -15.73 -14.04 -13.45
C ARG A 154 -14.39 -14.04 -14.15
N SER A 155 -14.36 -14.72 -15.29
CA SER A 155 -13.23 -14.79 -16.20
C SER A 155 -13.63 -14.22 -17.55
N PHE A 156 -12.66 -13.68 -18.28
CA PHE A 156 -12.85 -13.06 -19.58
C PHE A 156 -11.96 -13.71 -20.63
N THR A 157 -12.29 -13.52 -21.88
CA THR A 157 -11.50 -13.80 -23.07
C THR A 157 -11.15 -12.48 -23.76
N LEU A 158 -10.24 -12.50 -24.73
CA LEU A 158 -9.93 -11.28 -25.50
C LEU A 158 -11.07 -10.83 -26.43
N ASP A 159 -12.03 -11.71 -26.69
CA ASP A 159 -13.21 -11.44 -27.53
C ASP A 159 -14.40 -10.87 -26.72
N ASP A 160 -14.30 -10.85 -25.39
CA ASP A 160 -15.34 -10.26 -24.54
C ASP A 160 -15.40 -8.73 -24.71
N ASP A 161 -16.57 -8.17 -24.43
CA ASP A 161 -16.82 -6.74 -24.54
C ASP A 161 -15.79 -5.90 -23.74
N PRO A 162 -15.01 -5.03 -24.40
CA PRO A 162 -14.03 -4.16 -23.73
C PRO A 162 -14.64 -3.28 -22.63
N GLU A 163 -15.90 -2.87 -22.75
CA GLU A 163 -16.56 -2.09 -21.70
C GLU A 163 -16.81 -2.95 -20.45
N ALA A 164 -17.21 -4.20 -20.61
CA ALA A 164 -17.39 -5.14 -19.51
C ALA A 164 -16.07 -5.46 -18.80
N ILE A 165 -15.01 -5.71 -19.57
CA ILE A 165 -13.64 -5.92 -19.05
C ILE A 165 -13.17 -4.67 -18.29
N SER A 166 -13.34 -3.48 -18.87
CA SER A 166 -12.92 -2.23 -18.27
C SER A 166 -13.67 -1.93 -16.97
N HIS A 167 -14.99 -2.15 -16.94
CA HIS A 167 -15.81 -2.00 -15.73
C HIS A 167 -15.33 -2.96 -14.64
N PHE A 168 -15.17 -4.25 -14.96
CA PHE A 168 -14.71 -5.24 -14.01
C PHE A 168 -13.33 -4.89 -13.43
N LEU A 169 -12.36 -4.55 -14.28
CA LEU A 169 -11.01 -4.17 -13.82
C LEU A 169 -11.05 -2.94 -12.92
N ALA A 170 -11.88 -1.95 -13.25
CA ALA A 170 -12.00 -0.73 -12.45
C ALA A 170 -12.60 -1.00 -11.06
N GLU A 171 -13.53 -1.94 -10.94
CA GLU A 171 -14.13 -2.34 -9.66
C GLU A 171 -13.21 -3.30 -8.88
N ALA A 172 -12.82 -4.42 -9.49
CA ALA A 172 -12.09 -5.50 -8.83
C ALA A 172 -10.59 -5.21 -8.63
N GLY A 173 -9.99 -4.35 -9.47
CA GLY A 173 -8.55 -4.09 -9.48
C GLY A 173 -7.70 -5.21 -10.08
N PHE A 174 -8.33 -6.27 -10.62
CA PHE A 174 -7.67 -7.36 -11.34
C PHE A 174 -8.56 -7.90 -12.47
N LEU A 175 -7.97 -8.73 -13.34
CA LEU A 175 -8.68 -9.50 -14.37
C LEU A 175 -8.14 -10.93 -14.40
N HIS A 176 -9.02 -11.88 -14.71
CA HIS A 176 -8.63 -13.22 -15.11
C HIS A 176 -8.97 -13.40 -16.59
N LEU A 177 -7.94 -13.38 -17.43
CA LEU A 177 -8.06 -13.65 -18.86
C LEU A 177 -7.75 -15.12 -19.16
N THR A 178 -8.60 -15.73 -19.96
CA THR A 178 -8.51 -17.13 -20.38
C THR A 178 -8.35 -17.21 -21.89
N GLY A 179 -7.70 -18.27 -22.37
CA GLY A 179 -7.49 -18.48 -23.80
C GLY A 179 -6.54 -17.46 -24.46
N VAL A 180 -5.76 -16.71 -23.68
CA VAL A 180 -4.75 -15.79 -24.23
C VAL A 180 -3.64 -16.58 -24.93
N PHE A 181 -3.16 -17.65 -24.29
CA PHE A 181 -2.15 -18.57 -24.82
C PHE A 181 -2.69 -20.00 -24.83
N ASP A 182 -2.27 -20.78 -25.82
CA ASP A 182 -2.66 -22.18 -25.92
C ASP A 182 -1.71 -23.15 -25.19
N GLU A 183 -2.14 -24.40 -25.04
CA GLU A 183 -1.35 -25.45 -24.38
C GLU A 183 -0.02 -25.74 -25.09
N THR A 184 0.03 -25.58 -26.41
CA THR A 184 1.24 -25.83 -27.21
C THR A 184 2.27 -24.75 -26.95
N GLU A 185 1.86 -23.47 -26.93
CA GLU A 185 2.70 -22.33 -26.59
C GLU A 185 3.28 -22.48 -25.18
N MET A 186 2.43 -22.81 -24.19
CA MET A 186 2.89 -22.99 -22.81
C MET A 186 3.76 -24.24 -22.62
N ALA A 187 3.50 -25.32 -23.36
CA ALA A 187 4.36 -26.50 -23.36
C ALA A 187 5.75 -26.20 -23.94
N ALA A 188 5.82 -25.39 -25.01
CA ALA A 188 7.10 -24.94 -25.57
C ALA A 188 7.88 -24.05 -24.59
N VAL A 189 7.21 -23.10 -23.93
CA VAL A 189 7.81 -22.31 -22.83
C VAL A 189 8.35 -23.22 -21.73
N SER A 190 7.56 -24.20 -21.27
CA SER A 190 8.00 -25.15 -20.23
C SER A 190 9.22 -25.97 -20.65
N ALA A 191 9.25 -26.46 -21.89
CA ALA A 191 10.39 -27.22 -22.40
C ALA A 191 11.66 -26.35 -22.52
N GLU A 192 11.51 -25.10 -22.93
CA GLU A 192 12.61 -24.14 -22.98
C GLU A 192 13.10 -23.75 -21.58
N MET A 193 12.21 -23.70 -20.57
CA MET A 193 12.61 -23.54 -19.17
C MET A 193 13.50 -24.70 -18.74
N ASP A 194 13.09 -25.95 -18.97
CA ASP A 194 13.88 -27.14 -18.64
C ASP A 194 15.25 -27.14 -19.33
N ALA A 195 15.29 -26.74 -20.60
CA ALA A 195 16.53 -26.61 -21.36
C ALA A 195 17.45 -25.50 -20.83
N ALA A 196 16.88 -24.41 -20.30
CA ALA A 196 17.63 -23.27 -19.76
C ALA A 196 18.14 -23.49 -18.33
N VAL A 197 17.56 -24.41 -17.54
CA VAL A 197 17.95 -24.69 -16.14
C VAL A 197 19.48 -24.80 -15.95
N PRO A 198 20.25 -25.54 -16.77
CA PRO A 198 21.69 -25.68 -16.58
C PRO A 198 22.48 -24.37 -16.69
N GLY A 199 21.90 -23.33 -17.29
CA GLY A 199 22.50 -22.00 -17.41
C GLY A 199 22.35 -21.11 -16.16
N TYR A 200 21.62 -21.56 -15.15
CA TYR A 200 21.40 -20.83 -13.90
C TYR A 200 22.13 -21.49 -12.73
N ALA A 201 22.58 -20.67 -11.79
CA ALA A 201 23.28 -21.13 -10.60
C ALA A 201 22.92 -20.29 -9.37
N GLN A 202 22.96 -20.90 -8.19
CA GLN A 202 22.75 -20.17 -6.95
C GLN A 202 23.80 -19.06 -6.79
N GLY A 203 23.32 -17.83 -6.53
CA GLY A 203 24.18 -16.66 -6.41
C GLY A 203 24.55 -15.97 -7.72
N ASP A 204 23.99 -16.41 -8.86
CA ASP A 204 24.21 -15.76 -10.17
C ASP A 204 23.54 -14.37 -10.33
N GLY A 205 22.81 -13.91 -9.31
CA GLY A 205 22.08 -12.65 -9.31
C GLY A 205 20.89 -12.58 -10.27
N ARG A 206 20.57 -13.66 -10.99
CA ARG A 206 19.48 -13.76 -11.97
C ARG A 206 18.57 -14.98 -11.76
N SER A 207 18.74 -15.70 -10.67
CA SER A 207 17.89 -16.83 -10.30
C SER A 207 17.54 -16.82 -8.81
N TRP A 208 16.39 -17.40 -8.47
CA TRP A 208 16.05 -17.75 -7.09
C TRP A 208 15.90 -19.25 -6.93
N TRP A 209 16.44 -19.73 -5.83
CA TRP A 209 16.46 -21.13 -5.46
C TRP A 209 15.76 -21.29 -4.11
N ALA A 210 14.90 -22.28 -3.99
CA ALA A 210 14.25 -22.64 -2.75
C ALA A 210 14.67 -24.04 -2.33
N LYS A 211 14.94 -24.21 -1.03
CA LYS A 211 15.20 -25.51 -0.44
C LYS A 211 13.88 -26.23 -0.21
N THR A 212 13.71 -27.40 -0.82
CA THR A 212 12.54 -28.26 -0.61
C THR A 212 12.63 -28.99 0.72
N HIS A 213 11.52 -29.61 1.15
CA HIS A 213 11.42 -30.31 2.44
C HIS A 213 12.44 -31.47 2.60
N ASP A 214 12.87 -32.07 1.49
CA ASP A 214 13.89 -33.13 1.39
C ASP A 214 15.32 -32.56 1.28
N GLY A 215 15.50 -31.25 1.39
CA GLY A 215 16.79 -30.56 1.47
C GLY A 215 17.41 -30.18 0.12
N VAL A 216 16.74 -30.49 -1.00
CA VAL A 216 17.20 -30.20 -2.37
C VAL A 216 16.95 -28.74 -2.72
N ASP A 217 17.95 -28.06 -3.28
CA ASP A 217 17.75 -26.72 -3.82
C ASP A 217 17.16 -26.80 -5.23
N ARG A 218 16.00 -26.16 -5.43
CA ARG A 218 15.29 -26.11 -6.70
C ARG A 218 15.25 -24.69 -7.23
N LEU A 219 15.51 -24.54 -8.52
CA LEU A 219 15.30 -23.28 -9.23
C LEU A 219 13.79 -22.97 -9.26
N VAL A 220 13.38 -21.89 -8.62
CA VAL A 220 11.96 -21.47 -8.51
C VAL A 220 11.68 -20.16 -9.23
N ARG A 221 12.72 -19.48 -9.72
CA ARG A 221 12.57 -18.29 -10.57
C ARG A 221 13.77 -18.08 -11.48
N MET A 222 13.51 -17.90 -12.76
CA MET A 222 14.48 -17.47 -13.77
C MET A 222 14.23 -16.00 -14.11
N GLN A 223 15.23 -15.14 -13.94
CA GLN A 223 15.16 -13.77 -14.45
C GLN A 223 15.80 -13.70 -15.83
N ARG A 224 15.22 -12.86 -16.69
CA ARG A 224 15.65 -12.69 -18.09
C ARG A 224 15.49 -13.96 -18.94
N PHE A 225 14.52 -14.82 -18.59
CA PHE A 225 14.26 -16.06 -19.32
C PHE A 225 13.95 -15.84 -20.81
N GLN A 226 13.34 -14.72 -21.18
CA GLN A 226 13.10 -14.32 -22.57
C GLN A 226 14.38 -14.18 -23.41
N VAL A 227 15.57 -14.08 -22.79
CA VAL A 227 16.85 -14.09 -23.52
C VAL A 227 17.26 -15.52 -23.91
N GLU A 228 16.82 -16.51 -23.14
CA GLU A 228 17.13 -17.94 -23.31
C GLU A 228 16.01 -18.69 -24.05
N SER A 229 14.85 -18.05 -24.26
CA SER A 229 13.61 -18.65 -24.76
C SER A 229 13.06 -17.85 -25.94
N PRO A 230 13.20 -18.33 -27.19
CA PRO A 230 12.60 -17.68 -28.34
C PRO A 230 11.08 -17.65 -28.24
N THR A 231 10.46 -18.67 -27.64
CA THR A 231 9.00 -18.72 -27.47
C THR A 231 8.53 -17.64 -26.50
N ALA A 232 9.15 -17.51 -25.32
CA ALA A 232 8.80 -16.44 -24.38
C ALA A 232 9.10 -15.04 -24.95
N ALA A 233 10.19 -14.88 -25.70
CA ALA A 233 10.47 -13.62 -26.38
C ALA A 233 9.38 -13.24 -27.40
N SER A 234 8.91 -14.22 -28.17
CA SER A 234 7.82 -14.02 -29.14
C SER A 234 6.51 -13.64 -28.45
N ILE A 235 6.15 -14.35 -27.38
CA ILE A 235 4.94 -14.08 -26.60
C ILE A 235 4.94 -12.66 -26.02
N LEU A 236 6.08 -12.19 -25.49
CA LEU A 236 6.20 -10.83 -24.95
C LEU A 236 6.12 -9.73 -26.02
N ALA A 237 6.29 -10.07 -27.30
CA ALA A 237 6.15 -9.15 -28.42
C ALA A 237 4.81 -9.33 -29.17
N ASP A 238 3.93 -10.19 -28.66
CA ASP A 238 2.67 -10.54 -29.29
C ASP A 238 1.63 -9.42 -29.12
N GLU A 239 0.87 -9.13 -30.18
CA GLU A 239 -0.17 -8.09 -30.18
C GLU A 239 -1.38 -8.42 -29.27
N ARG A 240 -1.47 -9.66 -28.77
CA ARG A 240 -2.46 -10.07 -27.74
C ARG A 240 -2.24 -9.39 -26.38
N LEU A 241 -1.05 -8.84 -26.11
CA LEU A 241 -0.66 -8.17 -24.85
C LEU A 241 -0.65 -6.64 -24.98
#